data_AF-B3RAF8-F1
#
_entry.id   AF-B3RAF8-F1
#
_cell.length_a   1.000
_cell.length_b   1.000
_cell.length_c   1.000
_cell.angle_alpha   90.00
_cell.angle_beta   90.00
_cell.angle_gamma   90.00
#
_symmetry.space_group_name_H-M   'P 1'
#
loop_
_entity.id
_entity.type
_entity.pdbx_description
1 polymer ?
#
loop_
_entity_poly.entity_id
_entity_poly.type
_entity_poly.pdbx_seq_one_letter_code
_entity_poly.pdbx_strand_id
1 'polypeptide(L)'
;MLQAPFVTDLDHEPTGPEKHALALCSRYCRLADVGPPFGAATLAWRGSAYVYVFGRDSVGRRRLFEVFRDLQDALEPVLAFQYPMPLRKLFRDDLDPLYSDRR
;
A
#
# COMPACT_ATOMS: atom_id res chain seq x y z
N MET A 1 -6.72 26.05 3.95
CA MET A 1 -6.45 24.64 4.36
C MET A 1 -6.50 23.80 3.10
N LEU A 2 -5.35 23.36 2.57
CA LEU A 2 -5.32 22.52 1.37
C LEU A 2 -5.75 21.09 1.73
N GLN A 3 -6.96 20.69 1.36
CA GLN A 3 -7.25 19.30 1.07
C GLN A 3 -6.52 18.96 -0.23
N ALA A 4 -5.39 18.27 -0.13
CA ALA A 4 -4.83 17.61 -1.31
C ALA A 4 -5.82 16.49 -1.69
N PRO A 5 -6.36 16.47 -2.93
CA PRO A 5 -7.10 15.31 -3.40
C PRO A 5 -6.13 14.12 -3.39
N PHE A 6 -6.56 12.99 -2.84
CA PHE A 6 -5.80 11.74 -2.90
C PHE A 6 -5.77 11.25 -4.35
N VAL A 7 -4.94 11.88 -5.18
CA VAL A 7 -4.68 11.47 -6.56
C VAL A 7 -3.54 10.47 -6.50
N THR A 8 -3.89 9.20 -6.28
CA THR A 8 -3.00 8.11 -6.66
C THR A 8 -3.19 7.91 -8.16
N ASP A 9 -2.57 8.79 -8.94
CA ASP A 9 -2.46 8.60 -10.38
C ASP A 9 -1.69 7.30 -10.58
N LEU A 10 -2.28 6.27 -11.18
CA LEU A 10 -1.61 4.98 -11.37
C LEU A 10 -0.76 4.95 -12.64
N ASP A 11 -0.83 6.03 -13.43
CA ASP A 11 -0.11 6.20 -14.70
C ASP A 11 1.20 6.98 -14.51
N HIS A 12 1.63 7.24 -13.27
CA HIS A 12 2.93 7.84 -13.01
C HIS A 12 4.04 6.78 -12.98
N GLU A 13 5.21 7.15 -13.47
CA GLU A 13 6.39 6.31 -13.27
C GLU A 13 6.71 6.18 -11.78
N PRO A 14 6.89 4.95 -11.26
CA PRO A 14 7.19 4.76 -9.86
C PRO A 14 8.44 5.54 -9.43
N THR A 15 8.33 6.22 -8.30
CA THR A 15 9.42 6.91 -7.62
C THR A 15 10.49 5.92 -7.12
N GLY A 16 11.64 6.43 -6.67
CA GLY A 16 12.70 5.59 -6.10
C GLY A 16 12.22 4.66 -4.97
N PRO A 17 11.54 5.20 -3.93
CA PRO A 17 10.95 4.39 -2.86
C PRO A 17 9.94 3.35 -3.36
N GLU A 18 9.07 3.71 -4.31
CA GLU A 18 8.10 2.76 -4.88
C GLU A 18 8.78 1.64 -5.69
N LYS A 19 9.80 1.96 -6.49
CA LYS A 19 10.62 0.97 -7.19
C LYS A 19 11.29 0.01 -6.20
N HIS A 20 11.83 0.53 -5.10
CA HIS A 20 12.44 -0.28 -4.06
C HIS A 20 11.41 -1.19 -3.38
N ALA A 21 10.25 -0.66 -3.00
CA ALA A 21 9.17 -1.45 -2.41
C ALA A 21 8.69 -2.57 -3.35
N LEU A 22 8.53 -2.29 -4.64
CA LEU A 22 8.19 -3.28 -5.67
C LEU A 22 9.27 -4.36 -5.81
N ALA A 23 10.56 -3.98 -5.79
CA ALA A 23 11.66 -4.93 -5.86
C ALA A 23 11.68 -5.87 -4.64
N LEU A 24 11.42 -5.34 -3.44
CA LEU A 24 11.30 -6.15 -2.22
C LEU A 24 10.10 -7.10 -2.30
N CYS A 25 8.95 -6.62 -2.75
CA CYS A 25 7.69 -7.35 -2.67
C CYS A 25 7.46 -8.36 -3.80
N SER A 26 7.93 -8.06 -5.02
CA SER A 26 7.64 -8.87 -6.22
C SER A 26 8.08 -10.32 -6.13
N ARG A 27 9.07 -10.62 -5.28
CA ARG A 27 9.59 -11.98 -5.06
C ARG A 27 8.82 -12.79 -4.01
N TYR A 28 7.98 -12.14 -3.20
CA TYR A 28 7.40 -12.74 -2.00
C TYR A 28 5.88 -12.54 -1.87
N CYS A 29 5.18 -12.15 -2.94
CA CYS A 29 3.73 -12.11 -2.91
C CYS A 29 3.15 -13.50 -2.62
N ARG A 30 2.46 -13.65 -1.48
CA ARG A 30 1.82 -14.90 -1.03
C ARG A 30 0.29 -14.82 -1.01
N LEU A 31 -0.28 -13.71 -1.47
CA LEU A 31 -1.73 -13.56 -1.53
C LEU A 31 -2.29 -14.49 -2.60
N ALA A 32 -3.21 -15.37 -2.20
CA ALA A 32 -3.91 -16.24 -3.14
C ALA A 32 -4.67 -15.38 -4.15
N ASP A 33 -4.67 -15.82 -5.42
CA ASP A 33 -5.33 -15.16 -6.54
C ASP A 33 -4.80 -13.75 -6.89
N VAL A 34 -3.65 -13.34 -6.33
CA VAL A 34 -3.03 -12.04 -6.63
C VAL A 34 -1.70 -12.23 -7.35
N GLY A 35 -1.59 -11.67 -8.55
CA GLY A 35 -0.41 -11.80 -9.40
C GLY A 35 0.08 -10.47 -9.97
N PRO A 36 1.21 -10.49 -10.68
CA PRO A 36 1.70 -9.33 -11.40
C PRO A 36 0.72 -8.91 -12.53
N PRO A 37 0.74 -7.63 -12.95
CA PRO A 37 1.64 -6.57 -12.51
C PRO A 37 1.29 -6.04 -11.11
N PHE A 38 2.32 -5.84 -10.29
CA PHE A 38 2.19 -5.16 -9.00
C PHE A 38 2.37 -3.66 -9.17
N GLY A 39 1.67 -2.88 -8.34
CA GLY A 39 1.80 -1.44 -8.26
C GLY A 39 2.24 -1.00 -6.87
N ALA A 40 2.84 0.19 -6.81
CA ALA A 40 3.15 0.85 -5.55
C ALA A 40 2.79 2.33 -5.66
N ALA A 41 2.45 2.95 -4.54
CA ALA A 41 2.23 4.38 -4.48
C ALA A 41 2.56 4.94 -3.10
N THR A 42 2.91 6.23 -3.08
CA THR A 42 3.26 6.97 -1.87
C THR A 42 2.05 7.72 -1.33
N LEU A 43 1.86 7.63 -0.02
CA LEU A 43 0.83 8.30 0.76
C LEU A 43 1.49 9.16 1.84
N ALA A 44 1.28 10.47 1.78
CA ALA A 44 1.63 11.36 2.89
C ALA A 44 0.52 11.33 3.95
N TRP A 45 0.86 10.99 5.20
CA TRP A 45 -0.08 10.99 6.32
C TRP A 45 0.60 11.38 7.63
N ARG A 46 -0.01 12.33 8.36
CA ARG A 46 0.46 12.83 9.67
C ARG A 46 1.96 13.19 9.69
N GLY A 47 2.45 13.82 8.62
CA GLY A 47 3.85 14.25 8.51
C GLY A 47 4.84 13.13 8.21
N SER A 48 4.38 11.94 7.82
CA SER A 48 5.22 10.83 7.36
C SER A 48 4.81 10.41 5.95
N ALA A 49 5.77 9.93 5.16
CA ALA A 49 5.52 9.29 3.88
C ALA A 49 5.43 7.77 4.08
N TYR A 50 4.45 7.16 3.43
CA TYR A 50 4.23 5.72 3.45
C TYR A 50 4.17 5.22 2.02
N VAL A 51 4.89 4.15 1.72
CA VAL A 51 4.81 3.47 0.43
C VAL A 51 4.00 2.21 0.61
N TYR A 52 2.91 2.05 -0.15
CA TYR A 52 2.12 0.83 -0.10
C TYR A 52 2.20 0.09 -1.44
N VAL A 53 2.27 -1.24 -1.37
CA VAL A 53 2.35 -2.13 -2.52
C VAL A 53 1.05 -2.90 -2.65
N PHE A 54 0.55 -3.05 -3.88
CA PHE A 54 -0.69 -3.75 -4.16
C PHE A 54 -0.59 -4.58 -5.44
N GLY A 55 -1.39 -5.64 -5.52
CA GLY A 55 -1.64 -6.39 -6.75
C GLY A 55 -3.10 -6.27 -7.19
N ARG A 56 -3.47 -7.06 -8.19
CA ARG A 56 -4.87 -7.25 -8.59
C ARG A 56 -5.26 -8.70 -8.42
N ASP A 57 -6.48 -8.94 -7.94
CA ASP A 57 -7.08 -10.27 -7.93
C ASP A 57 -7.67 -10.63 -9.31
N SER A 58 -8.20 -11.86 -9.47
CA SER A 58 -8.79 -12.34 -10.73
C SER A 58 -9.97 -11.50 -11.24
N VAL A 59 -10.62 -10.73 -10.36
CA VAL A 59 -11.72 -9.82 -10.72
C VAL A 59 -11.26 -8.37 -10.93
N GLY A 60 -9.94 -8.14 -10.92
CA GLY A 60 -9.32 -6.85 -11.21
C GLY A 60 -9.31 -5.87 -10.03
N ARG A 61 -9.77 -6.29 -8.84
CA ARG A 61 -9.78 -5.46 -7.63
C ARG A 61 -8.38 -5.39 -7.05
N ARG A 62 -8.02 -4.20 -6.55
CA ARG A 62 -6.72 -3.98 -5.90
C ARG A 62 -6.68 -4.69 -4.56
N ARG A 63 -5.59 -5.41 -4.29
CA ARG A 63 -5.33 -6.13 -3.06
C ARG A 63 -4.04 -5.62 -2.42
N LEU A 64 -4.12 -5.12 -1.19
CA LEU A 64 -2.99 -4.58 -0.45
C LEU A 64 -2.04 -5.72 -0.05
N PHE A 65 -0.75 -5.54 -0.31
CA PHE A 65 0.28 -6.52 0.00
C PHE A 65 1.11 -6.13 1.23
N GLU A 66 1.73 -4.96 1.19
CA GLU A 66 2.68 -4.51 2.21
C GLU A 66 2.67 -2.97 2.29
N VAL A 67 2.96 -2.43 3.47
CA VAL A 67 3.08 -0.98 3.66
C VAL A 67 4.38 -0.68 4.40
N PHE A 68 5.14 0.24 3.84
CA PHE A 68 6.39 0.74 4.40
C PHE A 68 6.22 2.17 4.85
N ARG A 69 6.95 2.55 5.89
CA ARG A 69 7.25 3.94 6.20
C ARG A 69 8.55 4.32 5.49
N ASP A 70 8.53 5.45 4.80
CA ASP A 70 9.72 6.00 4.16
C ASP A 70 10.48 6.88 5.18
N LEU A 71 11.69 6.44 5.51
CA LEU A 71 12.61 7.12 6.43
C LEU A 71 13.78 7.78 5.68
N GLN A 72 13.58 8.18 4.42
CA GLN A 72 14.57 8.79 3.50
C GLN A 72 15.66 7.82 3.02
N ASP A 73 16.30 7.12 3.95
CA ASP A 73 17.40 6.17 3.65
C ASP A 73 16.94 4.70 3.69
N ALA A 74 15.73 4.45 4.19
CA ALA A 74 15.20 3.09 4.36
C ALA A 74 13.68 3.05 4.23
N LEU A 75 13.20 1.88 3.81
CA LEU A 75 11.79 1.50 3.89
C LEU A 75 11.61 0.54 5.07
N GLU A 76 10.90 1.00 6.09
CA GLU A 76 10.60 0.18 7.27
C GLU A 76 9.20 -0.43 7.15
N PRO A 77 9.03 -1.76 7.21
CA PRO A 77 7.71 -2.37 7.14
C PRO A 77 6.87 -1.96 8.36
N VAL A 78 5.60 -1.66 8.12
CA VAL A 78 4.66 -1.24 9.15
C VAL A 78 3.82 -2.44 9.58
N LEU A 79 3.48 -2.56 10.85
CA LEU A 79 2.53 -3.60 11.28
C LEU A 79 1.12 -3.23 10.78
N ALA A 80 0.35 -4.21 10.31
CA ALA A 80 -0.93 -3.95 9.64
C ALA A 80 -1.96 -3.17 10.50
N PHE A 81 -1.94 -3.35 11.84
CA PHE A 81 -2.78 -2.58 12.78
C PHE A 81 -2.32 -1.12 12.98
N GLN A 82 -1.14 -0.76 12.47
CA GLN A 82 -0.56 0.58 12.49
C GLN A 82 -0.63 1.27 11.13
N TYR A 83 -1.21 0.63 10.11
CA TYR A 83 -1.33 1.22 8.79
C TYR A 83 -2.07 2.56 8.83
N PRO A 84 -1.65 3.54 8.00
CA PRO A 84 -2.34 4.81 7.89
C PRO A 84 -3.84 4.63 7.61
N MET A 85 -4.67 5.35 8.36
CA MET A 85 -6.13 5.32 8.18
C MET A 85 -6.61 5.53 6.73
N PRO A 86 -6.00 6.41 5.91
CA PRO A 86 -6.39 6.54 4.50
C PRO A 86 -6.29 5.23 3.70
N LEU A 87 -5.36 4.33 4.02
CA LEU A 87 -5.25 3.04 3.34
C LEU A 87 -6.47 2.15 3.59
N ARG A 88 -7.10 2.21 4.77
CA ARG A 88 -8.35 1.48 5.03
C ARG A 88 -9.49 1.92 4.12
N LYS A 89 -9.49 3.18 3.65
CA LYS A 89 -10.49 3.64 2.67
C LYS A 89 -10.20 3.08 1.27
N LEU A 90 -8.92 2.92 0.91
CA LEU A 90 -8.48 2.43 -0.40
C LEU A 90 -8.57 0.90 -0.51
N PHE A 91 -8.31 0.19 0.59
CA PHE A 91 -8.21 -1.28 0.66
C PHE A 91 -9.12 -1.81 1.77
N ARG A 92 -10.40 -1.42 1.71
CA ARG A 92 -11.38 -1.78 2.73
C ARG A 92 -11.47 -3.29 2.92
N ASP A 93 -11.56 -4.03 1.82
CA ASP A 93 -11.72 -5.49 1.83
C ASP A 93 -10.53 -6.22 2.47
N ASP A 94 -9.33 -5.63 2.42
CA ASP A 94 -8.12 -6.20 3.03
C ASP A 94 -7.96 -5.80 4.49
N LEU A 95 -8.38 -4.58 4.86
CA LEU A 95 -8.07 -4.00 6.17
C LEU A 95 -9.23 -4.08 7.17
N ASP A 96 -10.48 -4.03 6.74
CA ASP A 96 -11.63 -4.15 7.66
C ASP A 96 -11.58 -5.42 8.53
N PRO A 97 -11.18 -6.61 8.02
CA PRO A 97 -11.04 -7.80 8.86
C PRO A 97 -10.05 -7.63 10.02
N LEU A 98 -9.03 -6.77 9.89
CA LEU A 98 -8.03 -6.53 10.94
C LEU A 98 -8.54 -5.65 12.08
N TYR A 99 -9.58 -4.85 11.83
CA TYR A 99 -10.20 -3.95 12.82
C TYR A 99 -11.57 -4.44 13.27
N SER A 100 -12.04 -5.56 12.70
CA SER A 100 -13.26 -6.22 13.10
C SER A 100 -12.93 -7.17 14.24
N ASP A 101 -12.81 -6.63 15.45
CA ASP A 101 -12.72 -7.49 16.63
C ASP A 101 -14.02 -8.29 16.78
N ARG A 102 -13.83 -9.60 16.82
CA ARG A 102 -14.69 -10.69 17.29
C ARG A 102 -15.97 -10.25 18.01
N ARG A 103 -17.13 -10.64 17.43
CA ARG A 103 -18.25 -11.09 18.25
C ARG A 103 -18.14 -12.59 18.47
#